data_AF-A0A945PWZ6-F1
#
_entry.id   AF-A0A945PWZ6-F1
#
_cell.length_a   1.000
_cell.length_b   1.000
_cell.length_c   1.000
_cell.angle_alpha   90.00
_cell.angle_beta   90.00
_cell.angle_gamma   90.00
#
_symmetry.space_group_name_H-M   'P 1'
#
loop_
_entity.id
_entity.type
_entity.pdbx_description
1 polymer ?
#
loop_
_entity_poly.entity_id
_entity_poly.type
_entity_poly.pdbx_seq_one_letter_code
_entity_poly.pdbx_strand_id
1 'polypeptide(L)'
;MLNLVINLSRINKQLIMLFVDSMLLVSILLASFSIRLGYWYFPQDDLIWVVLGAPVVASIIFVRFGLYRAVIRYIGFKALWTVVQ
;
A
#
# COMPACT_ATOMS: atom_id res chain seq x y z
N MET A 1 -10.78 3.86 21.26
CA MET A 1 -10.33 4.32 19.93
C MET A 1 -10.24 3.19 18.89
N LEU A 2 -9.78 1.98 19.26
CA LEU A 2 -9.69 0.82 18.36
C LEU A 2 -11.03 0.29 17.80
N ASN A 3 -12.14 0.48 18.53
CA ASN A 3 -13.46 0.02 18.09
C ASN A 3 -13.95 0.68 16.81
N LEU A 4 -13.43 1.87 16.47
CA LEU A 4 -13.79 2.59 15.25
C LEU A 4 -13.20 1.92 14.00
N VAL A 5 -11.98 1.39 14.11
CA VAL A 5 -11.30 0.67 13.01
C VAL A 5 -11.90 -0.73 12.82
N ILE A 6 -12.32 -1.37 13.92
CA ILE A 6 -12.91 -2.71 13.90
C ILE A 6 -14.30 -2.69 13.24
N ASN A 7 -15.12 -1.66 13.50
CA ASN A 7 -16.47 -1.50 12.94
C ASN A 7 -16.53 -0.94 11.51
N LEU A 8 -15.39 -0.64 10.88
CA LEU A 8 -15.38 -0.15 9.51
C LEU A 8 -15.93 -1.20 8.54
N SER A 9 -16.78 -0.72 7.61
CA SER A 9 -17.25 -1.50 6.47
C SER A 9 -16.07 -2.11 5.73
N ARG A 10 -16.26 -3.32 5.20
CA ARG A 10 -15.21 -4.07 4.48
C ARG A 10 -14.57 -3.23 3.37
N ILE A 11 -15.35 -2.37 2.71
CA ILE A 11 -14.88 -1.45 1.67
C ILE A 11 -13.86 -0.47 2.24
N ASN A 12 -14.13 0.13 3.40
CA ASN A 12 -13.23 1.12 3.99
C ASN A 12 -11.89 0.47 4.42
N LYS A 13 -11.92 -0.77 4.91
CA LYS A 13 -10.69 -1.53 5.20
C LYS A 13 -9.87 -1.78 3.93
N GLN A 14 -10.53 -2.06 2.80
CA GLN A 14 -9.86 -2.20 1.50
C GLN A 14 -9.24 -0.88 1.03
N LEU A 15 -9.97 0.24 1.17
CA LEU A 15 -9.45 1.55 0.82
C LEU A 15 -8.23 1.95 1.67
N ILE A 16 -8.26 1.66 2.98
CA ILE A 16 -7.11 1.91 3.86
C ILE A 16 -5.90 1.09 3.41
N MET A 17 -6.07 -0.21 3.14
CA MET A 17 -4.97 -1.05 2.66
C MET A 17 -4.42 -0.56 1.31
N LEU A 18 -5.29 -0.18 0.38
CA LEU A 18 -4.89 0.35 -0.93
C LEU A 18 -4.13 1.68 -0.79
N PHE A 19 -4.56 2.55 0.12
CA PHE A 19 -3.87 3.81 0.39
C PHE A 19 -2.48 3.57 1.00
N VAL A 20 -2.38 2.67 1.97
CA VAL A 20 -1.11 2.29 2.61
C VAL A 20 -0.16 1.66 1.60
N ASP A 21 -0.63 0.71 0.77
CA ASP A 21 0.17 0.09 -0.29
C ASP A 21 0.66 1.12 -1.31
N SER A 22 -0.19 2.08 -1.70
CA SER A 22 0.18 3.16 -2.61
C SER A 22 1.32 4.01 -2.06
N MET A 23 1.23 4.44 -0.80
CA MET A 23 2.31 5.20 -0.16
C MET A 23 3.59 4.37 -0.01
N LEU A 24 3.47 3.09 0.34
CA LEU A 24 4.61 2.17 0.44
C LEU A 24 5.28 1.93 -0.90
N LEU A 25 4.52 1.75 -1.98
CA LEU A 25 5.08 1.57 -3.33
C LEU A 25 5.89 2.78 -3.76
N VAL A 26 5.36 3.98 -3.55
CA VAL A 26 6.08 5.23 -3.87
C VAL A 26 7.36 5.32 -3.04
N SER A 27 7.29 5.08 -1.73
CA SER A 27 8.47 5.17 -0.85
C SER A 27 9.54 4.13 -1.20
N ILE A 28 9.15 2.90 -1.51
CA ILE A 28 10.07 1.83 -1.93
C ILE A 28 10.73 2.15 -3.26
N LEU A 29 9.99 2.70 -4.23
CA LEU A 29 10.58 3.13 -5.50
C LEU A 29 11.64 4.23 -5.28
N LEU A 30 11.30 5.26 -4.50
CA LEU A 30 12.23 6.34 -4.16
C LEU A 30 13.47 5.81 -3.41
N ALA A 31 13.26 4.89 -2.45
CA ALA A 31 14.34 4.26 -1.71
C ALA A 31 15.23 3.41 -2.63
N SER A 32 14.65 2.63 -3.54
CA SER A 32 15.38 1.80 -4.50
C SER A 32 16.26 2.66 -5.42
N PHE A 33 15.74 3.77 -5.94
CA PHE A 33 16.53 4.69 -6.74
C PHE A 33 17.61 5.38 -5.91
N SER A 34 17.30 5.80 -4.69
CA SER A 34 18.27 6.45 -3.79
C SER A 34 19.43 5.52 -3.44
N ILE A 35 19.15 4.25 -3.09
CA ILE A 35 20.17 3.25 -2.78
C ILE A 35 21.03 2.96 -4.02
N ARG A 36 20.39 2.82 -5.20
CA ARG A 36 21.10 2.55 -6.44
C ARG A 36 22.05 3.68 -6.84
N LEU A 37 21.63 4.92 -6.64
CA LEU A 37 22.39 6.12 -7.03
C LEU A 37 23.38 6.57 -5.95
N GLY A 38 23.22 6.10 -4.71
CA GLY A 38 24.08 6.45 -3.58
C GLY A 38 23.81 7.85 -3.01
N TYR A 39 22.74 8.52 -3.42
CA TYR A 39 22.29 9.81 -2.90
C TYR A 39 20.76 9.87 -2.84
N TRP A 40 20.23 10.84 -2.10
CA TRP A 40 18.78 10.99 -1.98
C TRP A 40 18.16 11.40 -3.32
N TYR A 41 17.49 10.45 -3.96
CA TYR A 41 16.92 10.64 -5.27
C TYR A 41 15.51 11.19 -5.17
N PHE A 42 15.29 12.35 -5.79
CA PHE A 42 13.96 12.85 -6.10
C PHE A 42 13.68 12.66 -7.60
N PRO A 43 12.51 12.12 -7.96
CA PRO A 43 12.15 11.92 -9.35
C PRO A 43 12.02 13.28 -10.02
N GLN A 44 12.79 13.48 -11.09
CA GLN A 44 12.74 14.65 -11.95
C GLN A 44 12.10 14.25 -13.27
N ASP A 45 11.38 15.19 -13.89
CA ASP A 45 10.78 15.07 -15.22
C ASP A 45 9.81 13.86 -15.36
N ASP A 46 9.99 13.06 -16.41
CA ASP A 46 9.10 11.97 -16.80
C ASP A 46 9.03 10.83 -15.78
N LEU A 47 10.04 10.69 -14.92
CA LEU A 47 10.06 9.63 -13.91
C LEU A 47 8.97 9.81 -12.84
N ILE A 48 8.50 11.04 -12.63
CA ILE A 48 7.38 11.33 -11.71
C ILE A 48 6.11 10.60 -12.16
N TRP A 49 5.85 10.57 -13.47
CA TRP A 49 4.69 9.86 -14.02
C TRP A 49 4.79 8.35 -13.85
N VAL A 50 5.99 7.79 -13.90
CA VAL A 50 6.22 6.37 -13.65
C VAL A 50 5.99 6.04 -12.18
N VAL A 51 6.52 6.88 -11.27
CA VAL A 51 6.37 6.69 -9.82
C VAL A 51 4.90 6.83 -9.40
N LEU A 52 4.15 7.77 -9.98
CA LEU A 52 2.72 7.93 -9.72
C LEU A 52 1.83 6.90 -10.45
N GLY A 53 2.27 6.43 -11.62
CA GLY A 53 1.58 5.39 -12.39
C GLY A 53 1.70 4.00 -11.76
N ALA A 54 2.80 3.71 -11.07
CA ALA A 54 3.02 2.43 -10.41
C ALA A 54 1.92 2.07 -9.38
N PRO A 55 1.52 2.95 -8.44
CA PRO A 55 0.38 2.71 -7.55
C PRO A 55 -0.95 2.47 -8.27
N VAL A 56 -1.17 3.14 -9.41
CA VAL A 56 -2.41 2.98 -10.19
C VAL A 56 -2.47 1.58 -10.80
N VAL A 57 -1.39 1.16 -11.45
CA VAL A 57 -1.28 -0.19 -12.03
C VAL A 57 -1.38 -1.26 -10.94
N ALA A 58 -0.64 -1.07 -9.84
CA ALA A 58 -0.69 -1.98 -8.69
C ALA A 58 -2.10 -2.07 -8.09
N SER A 59 -2.81 -0.94 -7.95
CA SER A 59 -4.19 -0.91 -7.46
C SER A 59 -5.13 -1.73 -8.33
N ILE A 60 -5.06 -1.60 -9.66
CA ILE A 60 -5.87 -2.38 -10.60
C ILE A 60 -5.57 -3.88 -10.46
N ILE A 61 -4.29 -4.24 -10.35
CA ILE A 61 -3.85 -5.62 -10.15
C ILE A 61 -4.40 -6.16 -8.82
N PHE A 62 -4.15 -5.49 -7.70
CA PHE A 62 -4.56 -5.96 -6.38
C PHE A 62 -6.08 -6.08 -6.23
N VAL A 63 -6.84 -5.17 -6.85
CA VAL A 63 -8.31 -5.27 -6.92
C VAL A 63 -8.73 -6.47 -7.77
N ARG A 64 -8.14 -6.67 -8.95
CA ARG A 64 -8.49 -7.78 -9.85
C ARG A 64 -8.15 -9.16 -9.28
N PHE A 65 -7.03 -9.27 -8.58
CA PHE A 65 -6.64 -10.49 -7.85
C PHE A 65 -7.44 -10.67 -6.55
N GLY A 66 -8.24 -9.67 -6.13
CA GLY A 66 -9.03 -9.75 -4.92
C GLY A 66 -8.21 -9.87 -3.64
N LEU A 67 -6.94 -9.45 -3.68
CA LEU A 67 -5.97 -9.62 -2.59
C LEU A 67 -6.46 -8.97 -1.29
N TYR A 68 -6.98 -7.74 -1.37
CA TYR A 68 -7.58 -7.06 -0.22
C TYR A 68 -8.78 -7.81 0.38
N ARG A 69 -9.56 -8.49 -0.46
CA ARG A 69 -10.73 -9.28 -0.04
C ARG A 69 -10.28 -10.58 0.64
N ALA A 70 -9.21 -11.20 0.13
CA ALA A 70 -8.58 -12.38 0.73
C ALA A 70 -7.94 -12.06 2.08
N VAL A 71 -7.17 -10.97 2.18
CA VAL A 71 -6.55 -10.50 3.43
C VAL A 71 -7.62 -10.28 4.49
N ILE A 72 -8.69 -9.51 4.22
CA ILE A 72 -9.77 -9.29 5.20
C ILE A 72 -10.50 -10.59 5.58
N ARG A 73 -10.61 -11.55 4.66
CA ARG A 73 -11.33 -12.82 4.88
C ARG A 73 -10.51 -13.81 5.69
N TYR A 74 -9.21 -13.92 5.45
CA TYR A 74 -8.35 -14.98 5.99
C TYR A 74 -7.35 -14.49 7.03
N ILE A 75 -6.83 -13.27 6.87
CA ILE A 75 -5.98 -12.62 7.86
C ILE A 75 -6.91 -11.89 8.82
N GLY A 76 -7.38 -12.62 9.84
CA GLY A 76 -8.23 -12.05 10.88
C GLY A 76 -7.54 -10.86 11.55
N PHE A 77 -8.30 -9.80 11.88
CA PHE A 77 -7.79 -8.58 12.52
C PHE A 77 -6.98 -8.85 13.80
N LYS A 78 -7.27 -9.97 14.49
CA LYS A 78 -6.45 -10.48 15.61
C LYS A 78 -5.01 -10.79 15.22
N ALA A 79 -4.78 -11.44 14.09
CA ALA A 79 -3.44 -11.83 13.64
C ALA A 79 -2.59 -10.62 13.26
N LEU A 80 -3.17 -9.61 12.60
CA LEU A 80 -2.48 -8.34 12.32
C LEU A 80 -2.11 -7.59 13.61
N TRP A 81 -3.01 -7.59 14.60
CA TRP A 81 -2.73 -6.95 15.89
C TRP A 81 -1.60 -7.65 16.66
N THR A 82 -1.49 -8.98 16.56
CA THR A 82 -0.39 -9.75 17.16
C THR A 82 0.97 -9.47 16.53
N VAL A 83 1.03 -8.96 15.29
CA VAL A 83 2.30 -8.59 14.63
C VAL A 83 2.74 -7.16 14.97
N VAL A 84 1.77 -6.28 15.26
CA VAL A 84 2.03 -4.88 15.62
C VAL A 84 2.30 -4.71 17.12
N GLN A 85 1.75 -5.59 17.97
CA GLN A 85 2.05 -5.67 19.40
C GLN A 85 3.39 -6.37 19.63
#